data_AF-A0A643G836-F1
#
_entry.id   AF-A0A643G836-F1
#
_cell.length_a   1.000
_cell.length_b   1.000
_cell.length_c   1.000
_cell.angle_alpha   90.00
_cell.angle_beta   90.00
_cell.angle_gamma   90.00
#
_symmetry.space_group_name_H-M   'P 1'
#
loop_
_entity.id
_entity.type
_entity.pdbx_description
1 polymer ?
#
loop_
_entity_poly.entity_id
_entity_poly.type
_entity_poly.pdbx_seq_one_letter_code
_entity_poly.pdbx_strand_id
1 'polypeptide(L)' 'MTIDEAVERKAAHDNQQQVLLCELQYAHQVILAAAAIMTPGQKLLWAAANKSRGVPGEGASRFHERAVAIFNATGEC' A
#
# COMPACT_ATOMS: atom_id res chain seq x y z
N MET A 1 30.83 -13.52 8.55
CA MET A 1 30.17 -12.66 7.56
C MET A 1 31.23 -11.71 7.02
N THR A 2 31.55 -11.81 5.74
CA THR A 2 32.49 -10.88 5.09
C THR A 2 31.80 -9.53 4.82
N ILE A 3 32.58 -8.49 4.55
CA ILE A 3 32.04 -7.18 4.15
C ILE A 3 31.23 -7.33 2.86
N ASP A 4 31.70 -8.14 1.92
CA ASP A 4 31.02 -8.39 0.64
C ASP A 4 29.66 -9.07 0.84
N GLU A 5 29.58 -10.09 1.71
CA GLU A 5 28.30 -10.73 2.07
C GLU A 5 27.32 -9.76 2.73
N ALA A 6 27.82 -8.79 3.51
CA ALA A 6 26.98 -7.77 4.14
C ALA A 6 26.46 -6.74 3.12
N VAL A 7 27.28 -6.38 2.13
CA VAL A 7 26.89 -5.48 1.03
C VAL A 7 25.84 -6.14 0.15
N GLU A 8 26.03 -7.40 -0.23
CA GLU A 8 25.06 -8.14 -1.04
C GLU A 8 23.72 -8.29 -0.33
N ARG A 9 23.72 -8.60 0.97
CA ARG A 9 22.48 -8.66 1.78
C ARG A 9 21.76 -7.33 1.84
N LYS A 10 22.51 -6.23 2.00
CA LYS A 10 21.94 -4.88 1.99
C LYS A 10 21.31 -4.55 0.63
N ALA A 11 22.01 -4.83 -0.47
CA ALA A 11 21.49 -4.61 -1.82
C ALA A 11 20.23 -5.43 -2.09
N ALA A 12 20.20 -6.70 -1.69
CA ALA A 12 19.03 -7.56 -1.81
C ALA A 12 17.83 -7.03 -1.00
N HIS A 13 18.08 -6.59 0.23
CA HIS A 13 17.05 -5.97 1.07
C HIS A 13 16.49 -4.69 0.43
N ASP A 14 17.37 -3.79 -0.03
CA ASP A 14 16.96 -2.51 -0.64
C ASP A 14 16.16 -2.75 -1.93
N ASN A 15 16.56 -3.72 -2.76
CA ASN A 15 15.80 -4.13 -3.94
C ASN A 15 14.42 -4.71 -3.57
N GLN A 16 14.34 -5.53 -2.52
CA GLN A 16 13.07 -6.05 -2.04
C GLN A 16 12.13 -4.93 -1.53
N GLN A 17 12.67 -3.94 -0.83
CA GLN A 17 11.91 -2.78 -0.38
C GLN A 17 11.35 -1.99 -1.58
N GLN A 18 12.15 -1.80 -2.63
CA GLN A 18 11.71 -1.11 -3.84
C GLN A 18 10.57 -1.86 -4.55
N VAL A 19 10.68 -3.18 -4.69
CA VAL A 19 9.63 -4.01 -5.28
C VAL A 19 8.33 -3.91 -4.47
N LEU A 20 8.40 -4.00 -3.15
CA LEU A 20 7.22 -3.90 -2.28
C LEU A 20 6.57 -2.51 -2.34
N LEU A 21 7.37 -1.45 -2.47
CA LEU A 21 6.88 -0.09 -2.65
C LEU A 21 6.13 0.06 -3.99
N CYS A 22 6.68 -0.48 -5.09
CA CYS A 22 5.98 -0.48 -6.38
C CYS A 22 4.65 -1.21 -6.30
N GLU A 23 4.60 -2.38 -5.67
CA GLU A 23 3.35 -3.13 -5.47
C GLU A 23 2.33 -2.34 -4.61
N LEU A 24 2.79 -1.62 -3.58
CA LEU A 24 1.92 -0.76 -2.78
C LEU A 24 1.33 0.40 -3.60
N GLN A 25 2.14 1.01 -4.49
CA GLN A 25 1.68 2.05 -5.41
C GLN A 25 0.66 1.50 -6.41
N TYR A 26 0.89 0.33 -7.00
CA TYR A 26 -0.08 -0.31 -7.89
C TYR A 26 -1.37 -0.66 -7.17
N ALA A 27 -1.30 -1.23 -5.96
CA ALA A 27 -2.48 -1.52 -5.14
C ALA A 27 -3.27 -0.24 -4.84
N HIS A 28 -2.59 0.87 -4.57
CA HIS A 28 -3.23 2.17 -4.36
C HIS A 28 -4.05 2.59 -5.59
N GLN A 29 -3.46 2.52 -6.79
CA GLN A 29 -4.14 2.89 -8.04
C GLN A 29 -5.31 1.95 -8.37
N VAL A 30 -5.15 0.64 -8.19
CA VAL A 30 -6.23 -0.34 -8.42
C VAL A 30 -7.41 -0.09 -7.48
N ILE A 31 -7.15 0.17 -6.19
CA ILE A 31 -8.21 0.43 -5.21
C ILE A 31 -8.92 1.75 -5.51
N LEU A 32 -8.19 2.78 -5.97
CA LEU A 32 -8.78 4.04 -6.43
C LEU A 32 -9.72 3.82 -7.62
N ALA A 33 -9.25 3.10 -8.64
CA ALA A 33 -10.05 2.79 -9.82
C ALA A 33 -11.32 2.00 -9.45
N ALA A 34 -11.19 1.01 -8.58
CA ALA A 34 -12.33 0.25 -8.07
C ALA A 34 -13.32 1.14 -7.29
N ALA A 35 -12.83 2.01 -6.42
CA ALA A 35 -13.69 2.93 -5.68
C ALA A 35 -14.38 3.97 -6.60
N ALA A 36 -13.76 4.38 -7.71
CA ALA A 36 -14.34 5.34 -8.64
C ALA A 36 -15.60 4.81 -9.35
N ILE A 37 -15.66 3.51 -9.63
CA ILE A 37 -16.77 2.87 -10.34
C ILE A 37 -17.88 2.32 -9.43
N MET A 38 -17.66 2.32 -8.10
CA MET A 38 -18.64 1.81 -7.14
C MET A 38 -19.74 2.80 -6.81
N THR A 39 -20.95 2.25 -6.65
CA THR A 39 -22.07 2.98 -6.03
C THR A 39 -21.80 3.29 -4.56
N PRO A 40 -22.47 4.29 -3.97
CA PRO A 40 -22.35 4.59 -2.53
C PRO A 40 -22.62 3.37 -1.63
N GLY A 41 -23.64 2.56 -1.95
CA GLY A 41 -23.96 1.34 -1.20
C GLY A 41 -22.84 0.30 -1.25
N GLN A 42 -22.22 0.10 -2.41
CA GLN A 42 -21.07 -0.79 -2.55
C GLN A 42 -19.85 -0.30 -1.76
N LYS A 43 -19.61 1.02 -1.70
CA LYS A 43 -18.56 1.60 -0.86
C LYS A 43 -18.78 1.32 0.62
N LEU A 44 -20.03 1.39 1.09
CA LEU A 44 -20.38 1.06 2.48
C LEU A 44 -20.15 -0.43 2.80
N LEU A 45 -20.56 -1.34 1.90
CA LEU A 45 -20.32 -2.77 2.05
C LEU A 45 -18.82 -3.09 2.06
N TRP A 46 -18.05 -2.45 1.18
CA TRP A 46 -16.60 -2.56 1.15
C TRP A 46 -15.98 -2.10 2.48
N ALA A 47 -16.41 -0.95 3.02
CA ALA A 47 -15.94 -0.45 4.31
C ALA A 47 -16.20 -1.44 5.45
N ALA A 48 -17.41 -2.01 5.49
CA ALA A 48 -17.78 -3.00 6.50
C ALA A 48 -16.94 -4.28 6.38
N ALA A 49 -16.70 -4.76 5.16
CA ALA A 49 -15.87 -5.93 4.90
C ALA A 49 -14.40 -5.70 5.29
N ASN A 50 -13.86 -4.51 5.04
CA ASN A 50 -12.51 -4.13 5.48
C ASN A 50 -12.41 -4.11 7.00
N LYS A 51 -13.40 -3.52 7.68
CA LYS A 51 -13.45 -3.49 9.14
C LYS A 51 -13.52 -4.90 9.74
N SER A 52 -14.35 -5.79 9.20
CA SER A 52 -14.48 -7.17 9.70
C SER A 52 -13.20 -8.00 9.51
N ARG A 53 -12.35 -7.62 8.57
CA ARG A 53 -11.03 -8.23 8.33
C ARG A 53 -9.90 -7.59 9.14
N GLY A 54 -10.20 -6.68 10.07
CA GLY A 54 -9.18 -5.99 10.87
C GLY A 54 -8.37 -4.95 10.09
N VAL A 55 -8.89 -4.48 8.95
CA VAL A 55 -8.27 -3.47 8.10
C VAL A 55 -9.13 -2.20 8.07
N PRO A 56 -9.47 -1.59 9.23
CA PRO A 56 -10.24 -0.35 9.25
C PRO A 56 -9.41 0.82 8.70
N GLY A 57 -10.08 1.87 8.23
CA GLY A 57 -9.45 3.16 8.00
C GLY A 57 -10.43 4.21 7.52
N GLU A 58 -9.87 5.39 7.23
CA GLU A 58 -10.62 6.57 6.86
C GLU A 58 -11.11 6.48 5.40
N GLY A 59 -12.43 6.50 5.24
CA GLY A 59 -13.06 6.13 3.97
C GLY A 59 -12.91 4.62 3.70
N ALA A 60 -13.91 4.01 3.07
CA ALA A 60 -14.02 2.57 2.85
C ALA A 60 -12.73 1.85 2.40
N SER A 61 -11.83 2.56 1.73
CA SER A 61 -10.67 2.03 1.04
C SER A 61 -9.32 2.24 1.76
N ARG A 62 -9.23 2.86 2.95
CA ARG A 62 -7.93 3.22 3.60
C ARG A 62 -7.02 4.05 2.68
N PHE A 63 -7.60 5.01 1.97
CA PHE A 63 -6.90 5.77 0.94
C PHE A 63 -5.76 6.61 1.53
N HIS A 64 -6.07 7.41 2.56
CA HIS A 64 -5.11 8.33 3.17
C HIS A 64 -3.94 7.59 3.82
N GLU A 65 -4.21 6.47 4.49
CA GLU A 65 -3.17 5.69 5.17
C GLU A 65 -2.16 5.10 4.16
N ARG A 66 -2.63 4.65 2.99
CA ARG A 66 -1.73 4.18 1.93
C ARG A 66 -0.97 5.33 1.27
N ALA A 67 -1.63 6.45 1.00
CA ALA A 67 -0.95 7.63 0.43
C ALA A 67 0.17 8.13 1.34
N VAL A 68 -0.07 8.22 2.65
CA VAL A 68 0.94 8.59 3.64
C VAL A 68 2.09 7.58 3.70
N ALA A 69 1.80 6.27 3.63
CA ALA A 69 2.84 5.25 3.64
C ALA A 69 3.74 5.32 2.39
N ILE A 70 3.15 5.57 1.22
CA ILE A 70 3.90 5.79 -0.03
C ILE A 70 4.75 7.06 0.08
N PHE A 71 4.14 8.18 0.48
CA PHE A 71 4.83 9.45 0.67
C PHE A 71 6.03 9.34 1.62
N ASN A 72 5.87 8.65 2.75
CA ASN A 72 6.98 8.46 3.69
C ASN A 72 8.11 7.60 3.12
N ALA A 73 7.82 6.73 2.15
CA ALA A 73 8.79 5.86 1.51
C ALA A 73 9.49 6.51 0.30
N THR A 74 8.82 7.40 -0.42
CA THR A 74 9.34 8.02 -1.66
C THR A 74 9.66 9.51 -1.54
N GLY A 75 9.01 10.22 -0.63
CA GLY A 75 8.97 11.68 -0.58
C GLY A 75 8.04 12.31 -1.63
N GLU A 76 7.24 11.51 -2.35
CA GLU A 76 6.36 11.95 -3.44
C GLU A 76 4.87 11.81 -3.04
N CYS A 77 4.08 12.85 -3.33
CA CYS A 77 2.63 12.93 -3.05
C CYS A 77 1.79 12.18 -4.08
#